data_AF-A0A9W9W4H0-F1
#
_entry.id   AF-A0A9W9W4H0-F1
#
_cell.length_a   1.000
_cell.length_b   1.000
_cell.length_c   1.000
_cell.angle_alpha   90.00
_cell.angle_beta   90.00
_cell.angle_gamma   90.00
#
_symmetry.space_group_name_H-M   'P 1'
#
loop_
_entity.id
_entity.type
_entity.pdbx_description
1 polymer ?
#
loop_
_entity_poly.entity_id
_entity_poly.type
_entity_poly.pdbx_seq_one_letter_code
_entity_poly.pdbx_strand_id
1 'polypeptide(L)'
;MSSTNKPEILLLSLSYIDFFDETYASLLNRLLEVFHVKRVKNATAALRELSNSTFKVIIITDEGLTEPANREVLAKVKTYIEGGGLAIVGLHFPNFITLDRMDGFFKEFDLPWKRGDYRRTIFQFVPSSIFPTSLNLASVPEPYSMKVVHIANARTQEKIFVPTPGALTQIRVFPTGPCR
;
A
#
# COMPACT_ATOMS: atom_id res chain seq x y z
N MET A 1 -20.96 -7.78 29.71
CA MET A 1 -20.05 -8.47 28.76
C MET A 1 -20.51 -8.12 27.35
N SER A 2 -19.92 -7.10 26.73
CA SER A 2 -20.22 -6.74 25.34
C SER A 2 -19.09 -7.29 24.49
N SER A 3 -19.36 -8.36 23.74
CA SER A 3 -18.51 -8.75 22.62
C SER A 3 -18.68 -7.69 21.53
N THR A 4 -17.86 -6.65 21.56
CA THR A 4 -17.78 -5.69 20.46
C THR A 4 -17.35 -6.46 19.21
N ASN A 5 -18.26 -6.64 18.26
CA ASN A 5 -18.01 -7.40 17.04
C ASN A 5 -16.98 -6.64 16.19
N LYS A 6 -15.70 -7.03 16.29
CA LYS A 6 -14.61 -6.36 15.57
C LYS A 6 -14.83 -6.57 14.06
N PRO A 7 -14.69 -5.54 13.21
CA PRO A 7 -14.79 -5.71 11.77
C PRO A 7 -13.69 -6.62 11.23
N GLU A 8 -14.01 -7.38 10.18
CA GLU A 8 -13.03 -8.23 9.50
C GLU A 8 -12.21 -7.45 8.46
N ILE A 9 -10.90 -7.70 8.44
CA ILE A 9 -10.00 -7.25 7.38
C ILE A 9 -9.24 -8.43 6.78
N LEU A 10 -8.86 -8.32 5.51
CA LEU A 10 -8.11 -9.33 4.79
C LEU A 10 -6.70 -8.85 4.49
N LEU A 11 -5.69 -9.60 4.91
CA LEU A 11 -4.32 -9.50 4.43
C LEU A 11 -4.13 -10.46 3.26
N LEU A 12 -3.88 -9.92 2.06
CA LEU A 12 -3.64 -10.68 0.85
C LEU A 12 -2.13 -10.81 0.64
N SER A 13 -1.58 -11.98 1.01
CA SER A 13 -0.14 -12.24 1.05
C SER A 13 0.30 -13.38 0.12
N LEU A 14 0.11 -13.21 -1.19
CA LEU A 14 0.24 -14.30 -2.17
C LEU A 14 1.69 -14.67 -2.48
N SER A 15 2.64 -13.77 -2.20
CA SER A 15 4.09 -14.00 -2.23
C SER A 15 4.67 -13.84 -0.82
N TYR A 16 4.08 -14.50 0.17
CA TYR A 16 4.50 -14.38 1.57
C TYR A 16 5.97 -14.80 1.79
N ILE A 17 6.72 -13.99 2.55
CA ILE A 17 8.10 -14.26 2.96
C ILE A 17 8.18 -14.25 4.50
N ASP A 18 8.95 -15.16 5.08
CA ASP A 18 8.92 -15.47 6.52
C ASP A 18 9.17 -14.28 7.44
N PHE A 19 10.10 -13.38 7.09
CA PHE A 19 10.44 -12.22 7.94
C PHE A 19 9.39 -11.09 7.90
N PHE A 20 8.29 -11.24 7.15
CA PHE A 20 7.20 -10.26 7.10
C PHE A 20 6.60 -10.00 8.49
N ASP A 21 6.31 -11.07 9.25
CA ASP A 21 5.66 -10.95 10.55
C ASP A 21 6.57 -10.25 11.58
N GLU A 22 7.87 -10.52 11.53
CA GLU A 22 8.86 -9.84 12.37
C GLU A 22 8.97 -8.36 12.00
N THR A 23 9.03 -8.04 10.71
CA THR A 23 9.17 -6.66 10.21
C THR A 23 7.98 -5.78 10.58
N TYR A 24 6.76 -6.34 10.54
CA TYR A 24 5.53 -5.60 10.78
C TYR A 24 4.84 -5.95 12.11
N ALA A 25 5.52 -6.63 13.03
CA ALA A 25 4.94 -7.13 14.28
C ALA A 25 4.15 -6.06 15.04
N SER A 26 4.72 -4.86 15.20
CA SER A 26 4.06 -3.75 15.91
C SER A 26 2.75 -3.31 15.24
N LEU A 27 2.73 -3.23 13.91
CA LEU A 27 1.54 -2.89 13.15
C LEU A 27 0.49 -4.00 13.23
N LEU A 28 0.91 -5.26 13.02
CA LEU A 28 0.02 -6.42 13.05
C LEU A 28 -0.65 -6.60 14.41
N ASN A 29 0.11 -6.43 15.50
CA ASN A 29 -0.42 -6.48 16.86
C ASN A 29 -1.50 -5.41 17.09
N ARG A 30 -1.23 -4.16 16.68
CA ARG A 30 -2.23 -3.09 16.75
C ARG A 30 -3.47 -3.37 15.91
N LEU A 31 -3.33 -3.98 14.73
CA LEU A 31 -4.49 -4.37 13.91
C LEU A 31 -5.34 -5.44 14.62
N LEU A 32 -4.73 -6.44 15.26
CA LEU A 32 -5.45 -7.49 16.00
C LEU A 32 -6.22 -6.96 17.22
N GLU A 33 -5.78 -5.84 17.81
CA GLU A 33 -6.51 -5.17 18.89
C GLU A 33 -7.88 -4.64 18.43
N VAL A 34 -8.00 -4.19 17.17
CA VAL A 34 -9.20 -3.51 16.65
C VAL A 34 -9.99 -4.30 15.61
N PHE A 35 -9.36 -5.26 14.93
CA PHE A 35 -9.94 -6.00 13.82
C PHE A 35 -9.85 -7.51 14.01
N HIS A 36 -10.77 -8.25 13.38
CA HIS A 36 -10.56 -9.66 13.08
C HIS A 36 -9.71 -9.73 11.80
N VAL A 37 -8.44 -10.09 11.94
CA VAL A 37 -7.49 -10.14 10.81
C VAL A 37 -7.48 -11.55 10.22
N LYS A 38 -7.94 -11.70 8.97
CA LYS A 38 -7.71 -12.91 8.17
C LYS A 38 -6.52 -12.68 7.25
N ARG A 39 -5.67 -13.70 7.08
CA ARG A 39 -4.58 -13.67 6.10
C ARG A 39 -4.70 -14.86 5.17
N VAL A 40 -4.54 -14.61 3.88
CA VAL A 40 -4.49 -15.66 2.84
C VAL A 40 -3.13 -15.63 2.14
N LYS A 41 -2.58 -16.82 1.89
CA LYS A 41 -1.23 -16.98 1.32
C LYS A 41 -1.20 -17.69 -0.04
N ASN A 42 -2.36 -17.99 -0.62
CA ASN A 42 -2.47 -18.62 -1.93
C ASN A 42 -3.79 -18.24 -2.61
N ALA A 43 -3.83 -18.42 -3.94
CA ALA A 43 -4.96 -18.03 -4.77
C ALA A 43 -6.28 -18.70 -4.36
N THR A 44 -6.26 -20.02 -4.13
CA THR A 44 -7.46 -20.79 -3.79
C THR A 44 -8.11 -20.30 -2.51
N ALA A 45 -7.30 -20.06 -1.46
CA ALA A 45 -7.79 -19.49 -0.22
C ALA A 45 -8.33 -18.07 -0.43
N ALA A 46 -7.61 -17.23 -1.20
CA ALA A 46 -8.04 -15.87 -1.49
C ALA A 46 -9.40 -15.83 -2.21
N LEU A 47 -9.59 -16.63 -3.25
CA LEU A 47 -10.86 -16.71 -4.00
C LEU A 47 -12.02 -17.17 -3.12
N ARG A 48 -11.78 -18.14 -2.24
CA ARG A 48 -12.77 -18.62 -1.28
C ARG A 48 -13.17 -17.51 -0.31
N GLU A 49 -12.21 -16.84 0.32
CA GLU A 49 -12.50 -15.78 1.28
C GLU A 49 -13.20 -14.58 0.62
N LEU A 50 -12.75 -14.16 -0.57
CA LEU A 50 -13.37 -13.07 -1.34
C LEU A 50 -14.78 -13.37 -1.83
N SER A 51 -15.16 -14.66 -1.93
CA SER A 51 -16.51 -15.06 -2.34
C SER A 51 -17.47 -15.23 -1.16
N ASN A 52 -16.94 -15.56 0.03
CA ASN A 52 -17.74 -15.94 1.19
C ASN A 52 -17.90 -14.82 2.23
N SER A 53 -17.12 -13.74 2.14
CA SER A 53 -17.07 -12.71 3.16
C SER A 53 -16.92 -11.32 2.55
N THR A 54 -17.49 -10.32 3.21
CA THR A 54 -17.25 -8.91 2.90
C THR A 54 -16.30 -8.35 3.93
N PHE A 55 -15.13 -7.88 3.48
CA PHE A 55 -14.13 -7.27 4.34
C PHE A 55 -14.35 -5.77 4.45
N LYS A 56 -14.05 -5.20 5.61
CA LYS A 56 -14.02 -3.74 5.77
C LYS A 56 -12.87 -3.12 4.96
N VAL A 57 -11.73 -3.80 4.91
CA VAL A 57 -10.55 -3.42 4.15
C VAL A 57 -9.82 -4.66 3.66
N ILE A 58 -9.30 -4.61 2.43
CA ILE A 58 -8.30 -5.55 1.92
C ILE A 58 -6.93 -4.86 1.92
N ILE A 59 -5.94 -5.45 2.56
CA ILE A 59 -4.55 -4.97 2.52
C ILE A 59 -3.73 -5.93 1.66
N ILE A 60 -3.25 -5.44 0.53
CA ILE A 60 -2.37 -6.15 -0.39
C ILE A 60 -0.94 -5.94 0.10
N THR A 61 -0.34 -7.03 0.60
CA THR A 61 0.89 -6.95 1.39
C THR A 61 2.15 -7.16 0.59
N ASP A 62 2.07 -7.79 -0.58
CA ASP A 62 3.18 -8.17 -1.44
C ASP A 62 2.77 -8.20 -2.92
N GLU A 63 3.77 -8.33 -3.79
CA GLU A 63 3.66 -8.28 -5.24
C GLU A 63 2.91 -9.48 -5.86
N GLY A 64 2.57 -10.50 -5.06
CA GLY A 64 1.98 -11.74 -5.58
C GLY A 64 0.67 -11.53 -6.34
N LEU A 65 -0.12 -10.50 -5.99
CA LEU A 65 -1.34 -10.16 -6.73
C LEU A 65 -1.08 -9.74 -8.18
N THR A 66 0.15 -9.31 -8.49
CA THR A 66 0.56 -8.89 -9.83
C THR A 66 1.01 -10.06 -10.72
N GLU A 67 1.09 -11.28 -10.17
CA GLU A 67 1.45 -12.48 -10.93
C GLU A 67 0.32 -12.87 -11.90
N PRO A 68 0.62 -13.25 -13.15
CA PRO A 68 -0.38 -13.74 -14.09
C PRO A 68 -1.20 -14.92 -13.55
N ALA A 69 -0.57 -15.79 -12.74
CA ALA A 69 -1.23 -16.92 -12.08
C ALA A 69 -2.34 -16.48 -11.09
N ASN A 70 -2.28 -15.25 -10.58
CA ASN A 70 -3.23 -14.69 -9.63
C ASN A 70 -4.25 -13.73 -10.28
N ARG A 71 -4.37 -13.75 -11.62
CA ARG A 71 -5.28 -12.85 -12.36
C ARG A 71 -6.73 -12.93 -11.90
N GLU A 72 -7.21 -14.13 -11.53
CA GLU A 72 -8.58 -14.28 -11.02
C GLU A 72 -8.77 -13.61 -9.65
N VAL A 73 -7.76 -13.70 -8.78
CA VAL A 73 -7.77 -12.99 -7.49
C VAL A 73 -7.77 -11.49 -7.71
N LEU A 74 -6.95 -10.99 -8.64
CA LEU A 74 -6.91 -9.57 -9.01
C LEU A 74 -8.27 -9.09 -9.52
N ALA A 75 -8.94 -9.87 -10.39
CA ALA A 75 -10.27 -9.55 -10.87
C ALA A 75 -11.29 -9.44 -9.73
N LYS A 76 -11.27 -10.36 -8.76
CA LYS A 76 -12.14 -10.29 -7.56
C LYS A 76 -11.85 -9.07 -6.69
N VAL A 77 -10.58 -8.73 -6.50
CA VAL A 77 -10.19 -7.51 -5.77
C VAL A 77 -10.67 -6.26 -6.50
N LYS A 78 -10.56 -6.22 -7.84
CA LYS A 78 -11.09 -5.12 -8.66
C LYS A 78 -12.61 -4.99 -8.50
N THR A 79 -13.37 -6.07 -8.62
CA THR A 79 -14.82 -6.06 -8.39
C THR A 79 -15.17 -5.58 -6.98
N TYR A 80 -14.41 -5.97 -5.96
CA TYR A 80 -14.60 -5.50 -4.59
C TYR A 80 -14.43 -3.98 -4.48
N ILE A 81 -13.40 -3.40 -5.13
CA ILE A 81 -13.15 -1.95 -5.13
C ILE A 81 -14.24 -1.21 -5.92
N GLU A 82 -14.62 -1.72 -7.09
CA GLU A 82 -15.70 -1.15 -7.92
C GLU A 82 -17.05 -1.16 -7.18
N GLY A 83 -17.26 -2.14 -6.30
CA GLY A 83 -18.40 -2.21 -5.38
C GLY A 83 -18.34 -1.24 -4.19
N GLY A 84 -17.35 -0.35 -4.13
CA GLY A 84 -17.15 0.60 -3.04
C GLY A 84 -16.27 0.09 -1.88
N GLY A 85 -15.63 -1.07 -2.05
CA GLY A 85 -14.69 -1.63 -1.09
C GLY A 85 -13.39 -0.83 -1.02
N LEU A 86 -12.69 -0.92 0.12
CA LEU A 86 -11.41 -0.23 0.33
C LEU A 86 -10.25 -1.22 0.24
N ALA A 87 -9.32 -0.98 -0.69
CA ALA A 87 -8.06 -1.68 -0.77
C ALA A 87 -6.87 -0.76 -0.41
N ILE A 88 -5.92 -1.29 0.33
CA ILE A 88 -4.65 -0.63 0.67
C ILE A 88 -3.50 -1.48 0.11
N VAL A 89 -2.58 -0.86 -0.61
CA VAL A 89 -1.39 -1.53 -1.14
C VAL A 89 -0.17 -1.02 -0.36
N GLY A 90 0.62 -1.92 0.23
CA GLY A 90 1.76 -1.50 1.04
C GLY A 90 2.58 -2.66 1.58
N LEU A 91 3.34 -2.38 2.65
CA LEU A 91 4.21 -3.34 3.33
C LEU A 91 5.34 -3.86 2.41
N HIS A 92 5.37 -5.15 2.09
CA HIS A 92 6.40 -5.75 1.23
C HIS A 92 6.18 -5.45 -0.26
N PHE A 93 4.97 -5.09 -0.69
CA PHE A 93 4.66 -4.81 -2.09
C PHE A 93 5.68 -3.91 -2.80
N PRO A 94 6.00 -2.69 -2.32
CA PRO A 94 6.93 -1.80 -3.02
C PRO A 94 8.39 -2.30 -3.00
N ASN A 95 8.73 -3.26 -2.14
CA ASN A 95 10.09 -3.77 -1.99
C ASN A 95 10.44 -4.84 -3.02
N PHE A 96 9.46 -5.67 -3.42
CA PHE A 96 9.68 -6.87 -4.23
C PHE A 96 9.08 -6.79 -5.63
N ILE A 97 8.22 -5.83 -5.92
CA ILE A 97 7.67 -5.64 -7.26
C ILE A 97 8.73 -5.10 -8.24
N THR A 98 8.70 -5.58 -9.49
CA THR A 98 9.52 -5.04 -10.59
C THR A 98 8.91 -3.74 -11.15
N LEU A 99 9.71 -2.98 -11.90
CA LEU A 99 9.29 -1.69 -12.48
C LEU A 99 8.06 -1.81 -13.38
N ASP A 100 8.14 -2.72 -14.36
CA ASP A 100 7.10 -2.99 -15.35
C ASP A 100 5.79 -3.49 -14.73
N ARG A 101 5.89 -4.32 -13.68
CA ARG A 101 4.71 -4.89 -13.01
C ARG A 101 4.00 -3.89 -12.12
N MET A 102 4.73 -2.96 -11.49
CA MET A 102 4.10 -1.92 -10.67
C MET A 102 3.26 -0.97 -11.52
N ASP A 103 3.78 -0.55 -12.68
CA ASP A 103 3.06 0.28 -13.64
C ASP A 103 1.83 -0.46 -14.20
N GLY A 104 1.98 -1.73 -14.56
CA GLY A 104 0.88 -2.57 -15.02
C GLY A 104 -0.22 -2.74 -13.98
N PHE A 105 0.16 -2.97 -12.72
CA PHE A 105 -0.77 -3.18 -11.61
C PHE A 105 -1.68 -1.97 -11.36
N PHE A 106 -1.14 -0.76 -11.27
CA PHE A 106 -1.97 0.42 -11.03
C PHE A 106 -2.88 0.75 -12.22
N LYS A 107 -2.45 0.42 -13.44
CA LYS A 107 -3.28 0.58 -14.65
C LYS A 107 -4.54 -0.28 -14.60
N GLU A 108 -4.52 -1.44 -13.95
CA GLU A 108 -5.71 -2.30 -13.79
C GLU A 108 -6.84 -1.61 -13.00
N PHE A 109 -6.50 -0.59 -12.21
CA PHE A 109 -7.43 0.23 -11.42
C PHE A 109 -7.61 1.65 -11.99
N ASP A 110 -7.26 1.87 -13.26
CA ASP A 110 -7.34 3.17 -13.95
C ASP A 110 -6.55 4.29 -13.25
N LEU A 111 -5.55 3.93 -12.43
CA LEU A 111 -4.66 4.87 -11.78
C LEU A 111 -3.50 5.21 -12.73
N PRO A 112 -3.19 6.50 -12.96
CA PRO A 112 -2.07 6.91 -13.82
C PRO A 112 -0.71 6.69 -13.17
N TRP A 113 -0.69 6.10 -11.96
CA TRP A 113 0.47 5.96 -11.10
C TRP A 113 1.51 5.06 -11.75
N LYS A 114 2.76 5.50 -11.62
CA LYS A 114 3.93 4.75 -12.06
C LYS A 114 4.95 4.66 -10.96
N ARG A 115 5.81 3.66 -11.02
CA ARG A 115 7.00 3.63 -10.16
C ARG A 115 7.90 4.81 -10.51
N GLY A 116 8.12 5.67 -9.52
CA GLY A 116 9.12 6.73 -9.59
C GLY A 116 10.48 6.26 -9.07
N ASP A 117 11.38 7.22 -8.85
CA ASP A 117 12.74 6.92 -8.42
C ASP A 117 12.77 6.33 -7.00
N TYR A 118 13.74 5.44 -6.76
CA TYR A 118 14.05 4.94 -5.43
C TYR A 118 15.21 5.72 -4.83
N ARG A 119 14.92 6.65 -3.91
CA ARG A 119 15.95 7.55 -3.36
C ARG A 119 15.65 8.01 -1.94
N ARG A 120 16.71 8.51 -1.31
CA ARG A 120 16.63 9.24 -0.03
C ARG A 120 16.60 10.74 -0.30
N THR A 121 15.60 11.41 0.25
CA THR A 121 15.47 12.87 0.24
C THR A 121 14.62 13.33 1.42
N ILE A 122 14.47 14.65 1.59
CA ILE A 122 13.60 15.26 2.59
C ILE A 122 12.21 15.42 1.99
N PHE A 123 11.20 14.89 2.67
CA PHE A 123 9.81 14.98 2.27
C PHE A 123 9.04 15.88 3.22
N GLN A 124 8.07 16.60 2.68
CA GLN A 124 7.14 17.43 3.43
C GLN A 124 5.72 16.94 3.22
N PHE A 125 4.90 17.13 4.24
CA PHE A 125 3.46 16.87 4.18
C PHE A 125 2.76 17.83 3.21
N VAL A 126 1.72 17.35 2.52
CA VAL A 126 0.87 18.18 1.65
C VAL A 126 -0.49 18.40 2.35
N PRO A 127 -0.76 19.59 2.90
CA PRO A 127 -2.01 19.86 3.61
C PRO A 127 -3.28 19.71 2.77
N SER A 128 -3.17 19.86 1.45
CA SER A 128 -4.29 19.75 0.52
C SER A 128 -4.57 18.31 0.04
N SER A 129 -3.93 17.29 0.63
CA SER A 129 -4.20 15.90 0.24
C SER A 129 -5.54 15.42 0.80
N ILE A 130 -6.13 14.44 0.13
CA ILE A 130 -7.37 13.81 0.59
C ILE A 130 -7.04 12.89 1.78
N PHE A 131 -7.58 13.20 2.95
CA PHE A 131 -7.45 12.38 4.16
C PHE A 131 -8.82 11.95 4.69
N PRO A 132 -8.87 10.81 5.41
CA PRO A 132 -10.00 10.52 6.28
C PRO A 132 -10.15 11.65 7.30
N THR A 133 -11.38 12.14 7.50
CA THR A 133 -11.69 13.25 8.43
C THR A 133 -11.22 12.99 9.87
N SER A 134 -11.04 11.72 10.24
CA SER A 134 -10.56 11.31 11.56
C SER A 134 -9.05 11.47 11.78
N LEU A 135 -8.28 11.87 10.77
CA LEU A 135 -6.83 12.04 10.91
C LEU A 135 -6.51 13.33 11.66
N ASN A 136 -5.81 13.21 12.80
CA ASN A 136 -5.25 14.37 13.48
C ASN A 136 -4.00 14.86 12.72
N LEU A 137 -4.14 15.95 11.95
CA LEU A 137 -3.05 16.53 11.19
C LEU A 137 -1.85 16.95 12.06
N ALA A 138 -2.07 17.28 13.34
CA ALA A 138 -0.99 17.60 14.26
C ALA A 138 -0.11 16.39 14.65
N SER A 139 -0.56 15.16 14.35
CA SER A 139 0.21 13.93 14.54
C SER A 139 1.04 13.54 13.32
N VAL A 140 0.88 14.25 12.20
CA VAL A 140 1.65 13.99 11.00
C VAL A 140 3.06 14.56 11.18
N PRO A 141 4.12 13.79 10.85
CA PRO A 141 5.49 14.27 10.99
C PRO A 141 5.78 15.57 10.21
N GLU A 142 6.52 16.47 10.84
CA GLU A 142 7.25 17.56 10.18
C GLU A 142 8.20 17.03 9.09
N PRO A 143 8.69 17.87 8.15
CA PRO A 143 9.54 17.40 7.07
C PRO A 143 10.72 16.54 7.54
N TYR A 144 10.87 15.34 6.97
CA TYR A 144 11.87 14.36 7.41
C TYR A 144 12.55 13.62 6.26
N SER A 145 13.76 13.10 6.54
CA SER A 145 14.54 12.31 5.56
C SER A 145 14.08 10.86 5.54
N MET A 146 13.60 10.39 4.39
CA MET A 146 13.26 8.98 4.18
C MET A 146 13.79 8.45 2.85
N LYS A 147 14.08 7.15 2.80
CA LYS A 147 14.46 6.42 1.59
C LYS A 147 13.26 5.60 1.13
N VAL A 148 12.66 5.98 0.01
CA VAL A 148 11.39 5.39 -0.46
C VAL A 148 11.36 5.25 -1.96
N VAL A 149 10.51 4.35 -2.47
CA VAL A 149 10.12 4.29 -3.88
C VAL A 149 9.03 5.33 -4.09
N HIS A 150 9.27 6.29 -4.99
CA HIS A 150 8.30 7.34 -5.29
C HIS A 150 7.14 6.80 -6.13
N ILE A 151 5.99 7.47 -6.08
CA ILE A 151 4.90 7.28 -7.04
C ILE A 151 4.89 8.48 -8.00
N ALA A 152 5.24 8.22 -9.25
CA ALA A 152 5.15 9.20 -10.33
C ALA A 152 3.71 9.28 -10.85
N ASN A 153 3.37 10.42 -11.48
CA ASN A 153 2.07 10.69 -12.11
C ASN A 153 0.83 10.64 -11.19
N ALA A 154 0.99 10.47 -9.88
CA ALA A 154 -0.10 10.72 -8.93
C ALA A 154 -0.57 12.19 -9.05
N ARG A 155 -1.87 12.41 -8.89
CA ARG A 155 -2.46 13.75 -8.88
C ARG A 155 -2.07 14.45 -7.58
N THR A 156 -2.04 15.78 -7.55
CA THR A 156 -1.58 16.54 -6.37
C THR A 156 -2.34 16.18 -5.10
N GLN A 157 -3.66 15.99 -5.19
CA GLN A 157 -4.53 15.62 -4.06
C GLN A 157 -4.33 14.18 -3.54
N GLU A 158 -3.65 13.33 -4.31
CA GLU A 158 -3.37 11.93 -3.97
C GLU A 158 -2.03 11.77 -3.23
N LYS A 159 -1.22 12.84 -3.16
CA LYS A 159 0.15 12.80 -2.61
C LYS A 159 0.19 13.29 -1.17
N ILE A 160 0.35 12.37 -0.23
CA ILE A 160 0.46 12.68 1.21
C ILE A 160 1.78 13.39 1.54
N PHE A 161 2.89 12.86 1.01
CA PHE A 161 4.23 13.40 1.19
C PHE A 161 4.87 13.65 -0.18
N VAL A 162 5.51 14.81 -0.34
CA VAL A 162 6.23 15.18 -1.56
C VAL A 162 7.66 15.59 -1.23
N PRO A 163 8.62 15.38 -2.14
CA PRO A 163 9.97 15.91 -1.98
C PRO A 163 9.92 17.43 -1.79
N THR A 164 10.69 17.94 -0.84
CA THR A 164 10.85 19.39 -0.63
C THR A 164 11.40 20.05 -1.90
N PRO A 165 10.93 21.26 -2.29
CA PRO A 165 11.45 21.96 -3.45
C PRO A 165 12.97 22.16 -3.37
N GLY A 166 13.69 21.82 -4.45
CA GLY A 166 15.15 21.93 -4.49
C GLY A 166 15.90 20.83 -3.73
N ALA A 167 15.21 19.82 -3.19
CA ALA A 167 15.88 18.70 -2.52
C ALA A 167 16.75 17.91 -3.51
N LEU A 168 18.06 17.94 -3.27
CA LEU A 168 19.05 17.18 -4.02
C LEU A 168 19.25 15.79 -3.41
N THR A 169 19.60 14.83 -4.27
CA THR A 169 19.89 13.44 -3.92
C THR A 169 20.87 13.33 -2.74
N GLN A 170 20.51 12.63 -1.66
CA GLN A 170 21.42 12.35 -0.54
C GLN A 170 22.23 11.05 -0.73
N ILE A 171 22.40 10.55 -1.95
CA ILE A 171 23.06 9.27 -2.25
C ILE A 171 24.11 9.48 -3.36
N ARG A 172 25.37 9.11 -3.08
CA ARG A 172 26.54 9.23 -3.99
C ARG A 172 26.53 8.31 -5.21
N VAL A 173 25.52 7.46 -5.40
CA VAL A 173 25.54 6.35 -6.37
C VAL A 173 24.83 6.68 -7.69
N PHE A 174 23.96 7.69 -7.72
CA PHE A 174 23.26 8.12 -8.93
C PHE A 174 23.52 9.60 -9.23
N PRO A 175 23.49 10.03 -10.51
CA PRO A 175 23.66 11.43 -10.87
C PRO A 175 22.64 12.31 -10.13
N THR A 176 23.07 13.50 -9.72
CA THR A 176 22.18 14.49 -9.12
C THR A 176 21.15 14.96 -10.15
N GLY A 177 19.86 14.87 -9.81
CA GLY A 177 18.77 15.30 -10.67
C GLY A 177 17.49 15.62 -9.89
N PRO A 178 16.57 16.40 -10.46
CA PRO A 178 15.32 16.78 -9.79
C PRO A 178 14.45 15.56 -9.51
N CYS A 179 13.67 15.63 -8.43
CA CYS A 179 12.77 14.55 -8.07
C CYS A 179 11.56 14.47 -9.02
N ARG A 180 11.43 13.35 -9.75
CA ARG A 180 10.26 12.97 -10.54
C ARG A 180 9.39 11.96 -9.78
#